data_AF-A0A920QU95-F1
#
_entry.id   AF-A0A920QU95-F1
#
_cell.length_a   1.000
_cell.length_b   1.000
_cell.length_c   1.000
_cell.angle_alpha   90.00
_cell.angle_beta   90.00
_cell.angle_gamma   90.00
#
_symmetry.space_group_name_H-M   'P 1'
#
loop_
_entity.id
_entity.type
_entity.pdbx_description
1 polymer ?
#
loop_
_entity_poly.entity_id
_entity_poly.type
_entity_poly.pdbx_seq_one_letter_code
_entity_poly.pdbx_strand_id
1 'polypeptide(L)'
;MHLFYGENGQGKSNLLEAIYLLSIGKSIRATTEKELVNHSDTLNQSYGQIQATLNKNNQEIFLQITINVSNSRINDLKNRTTSKKHISINHIQKSITDLIGNVNAVLFTINDLNIIDGSHISRRKYLDILISQTNQDYFKTLQKYNYIVSNRNKILKKIRNSSTSTRELSFWNKELVLLGTFITKFRIDVLEKITQHLNPIQKMLSNSLENIALKYVTSYEQIEPLNEQSIEKAIQKAISDKQNNEIK
;
A
#
# COMPACT_ATOMS: atom_id res chain seq x y z
N MET A 1 -1.73 2.94 -28.54
CA MET A 1 -0.90 1.81 -28.08
C MET A 1 0.56 2.23 -28.26
N HIS A 2 1.37 2.17 -27.20
CA HIS A 2 2.79 2.51 -27.26
C HIS A 2 3.62 1.24 -27.10
N LEU A 3 4.61 1.05 -27.98
CA LEU A 3 5.54 -0.07 -27.95
C LEU A 3 6.95 0.43 -27.62
N PHE A 4 7.50 -0.05 -26.51
CA PHE A 4 8.90 0.19 -26.13
C PHE A 4 9.67 -1.12 -26.31
N TYR A 5 10.65 -1.13 -27.20
CA TYR A 5 11.46 -2.31 -27.53
C TYR A 5 12.95 -2.01 -27.39
N GLY A 6 13.77 -3.05 -27.22
CA GLY A 6 15.22 -2.95 -27.01
C GLY A 6 15.75 -4.10 -26.17
N GLU A 7 17.05 -4.17 -25.97
CA GLU A 7 17.70 -5.23 -25.20
C GLU A 7 17.32 -5.22 -23.70
N ASN A 8 17.58 -6.34 -23.01
CA ASN A 8 17.40 -6.42 -21.56
C ASN A 8 18.35 -5.44 -20.85
N GLY A 9 17.87 -4.84 -19.75
CA GLY A 9 18.66 -3.85 -19.01
C GLY A 9 18.59 -2.41 -19.52
N GLN A 10 17.99 -2.16 -20.70
CA GLN A 10 17.88 -0.81 -21.30
C GLN A 10 16.82 0.11 -20.65
N GLY A 11 16.35 -0.19 -19.44
CA GLY A 11 15.45 0.69 -18.69
C GLY A 11 13.96 0.64 -19.07
N LYS A 12 13.52 -0.23 -19.99
CA LYS A 12 12.09 -0.40 -20.34
C LYS A 12 11.19 -0.58 -19.11
N SER A 13 11.57 -1.48 -18.20
CA SER A 13 10.83 -1.71 -16.95
C SER A 13 10.93 -0.53 -15.99
N ASN A 14 12.02 0.23 -16.01
CA ASN A 14 12.18 1.41 -15.16
C ASN A 14 11.25 2.55 -15.62
N LEU A 15 11.01 2.68 -16.93
CA LEU A 15 10.02 3.62 -17.48
C LEU A 15 8.60 3.27 -17.02
N LEU A 16 8.20 2.00 -17.15
CA LEU A 16 6.88 1.55 -16.67
C LEU A 16 6.74 1.72 -15.17
N GLU A 17 7.81 1.46 -14.42
CA GLU A 17 7.87 1.68 -12.98
C GLU A 17 7.75 3.16 -12.62
N ALA A 18 8.36 4.08 -13.37
CA ALA A 18 8.22 5.52 -13.15
C ALA A 18 6.79 6.02 -13.39
N ILE A 19 6.12 5.52 -14.44
CA ILE A 19 4.70 5.82 -14.70
C ILE A 19 3.83 5.27 -13.57
N TYR A 20 4.07 4.03 -13.16
CA TYR A 20 3.29 3.41 -12.07
C TYR A 20 3.58 4.08 -10.71
N LEU A 21 4.78 4.60 -10.49
CA LEU A 21 5.14 5.39 -9.32
C LEU A 21 4.29 6.66 -9.21
N LEU A 22 3.95 7.32 -10.33
CA LEU A 22 3.03 8.47 -10.32
C LEU A 22 1.60 8.08 -9.94
N SER A 23 1.20 6.83 -10.21
CA SER A 23 -0.13 6.32 -9.88
C SER A 23 -0.27 5.94 -8.41
N ILE A 24 0.67 5.17 -7.88
CA ILE A 24 0.57 4.59 -6.53
C ILE A 24 1.56 5.20 -5.52
N GLY A 25 2.42 6.11 -5.96
CA GLY A 25 3.39 6.86 -5.16
C GLY A 25 4.51 6.04 -4.49
N LYS A 26 4.59 4.74 -4.79
CA LYS A 26 5.62 3.82 -4.30
C LYS A 26 6.09 2.87 -5.40
N SER A 27 7.36 2.49 -5.35
CA SER A 27 7.89 1.47 -6.24
C SER A 27 7.37 0.09 -5.83
N ILE A 28 7.15 -0.77 -6.83
CA ILE A 28 6.80 -2.17 -6.60
C ILE A 28 8.02 -3.09 -6.44
N ARG A 29 9.21 -2.64 -6.87
CA ARG A 29 10.45 -3.42 -6.89
C ARG A 29 11.45 -2.98 -5.81
N ALA A 30 11.64 -1.67 -5.65
CA ALA A 30 12.60 -1.09 -4.72
C ALA A 30 12.13 -1.21 -3.27
N THR A 31 13.07 -1.50 -2.38
CA THR A 31 12.79 -1.56 -0.94
C THR A 31 12.86 -0.19 -0.28
N THR A 32 13.71 0.69 -0.83
CA THR A 32 13.93 2.05 -0.34
C THR A 32 13.86 3.07 -1.47
N GLU A 33 13.48 4.31 -1.17
CA GLU A 33 13.36 5.36 -2.19
C GLU A 33 14.70 5.73 -2.83
N LYS A 34 15.81 5.58 -2.09
CA LYS A 34 17.16 5.85 -2.62
C LYS A 34 17.53 4.94 -3.80
N GLU A 35 17.04 3.70 -3.84
CA GLU A 35 17.29 2.75 -4.96
C GLU A 35 16.68 3.24 -6.29
N LEU A 36 15.76 4.21 -6.24
CA LEU A 36 15.16 4.81 -7.42
C LEU A 36 15.99 5.95 -8.02
N VAL A 37 17.07 6.35 -7.34
CA VAL A 37 17.92 7.46 -7.74
C VAL A 37 19.23 6.89 -8.25
N ASN A 38 19.67 7.36 -9.43
CA ASN A 38 20.98 7.02 -9.95
C ASN A 38 22.05 7.61 -9.01
N HIS A 39 22.88 6.73 -8.46
CA HIS A 39 24.02 7.10 -7.63
C HIS A 39 25.25 7.25 -8.53
N SER A 40 25.50 8.47 -9.01
CA SER A 40 26.81 8.81 -9.55
C SER A 40 27.76 9.10 -8.38
N ASP A 41 28.88 8.39 -8.32
CA ASP A 41 29.89 8.49 -7.24
C ASP A 41 30.49 9.91 -7.02
N THR A 42 30.18 10.85 -7.91
CA THR A 42 30.76 12.20 -7.94
C THR A 42 30.05 13.23 -7.05
N LEU A 43 28.88 12.94 -6.49
CA LEU A 43 28.09 13.93 -5.74
C LEU A 43 27.69 13.46 -4.33
N ASN A 44 27.91 14.30 -3.32
CA ASN A 44 27.41 14.09 -1.95
C ASN A 44 25.87 14.15 -1.85
N GLN A 45 25.21 14.61 -2.91
CA GLN A 45 23.77 14.69 -3.05
C GLN A 45 23.37 14.27 -4.47
N SER A 46 22.38 13.39 -4.58
CA SER A 46 21.81 12.96 -5.86
C SER A 46 20.29 13.13 -5.79
N TYR A 47 19.63 13.28 -6.94
CA TYR A 47 18.17 13.26 -6.96
C TYR A 47 17.64 12.56 -8.20
N GLY A 48 16.45 11.99 -8.07
CA GLY A 48 15.65 11.49 -9.18
C GLY A 48 14.36 12.29 -9.25
N GLN A 49 13.91 12.58 -10.47
CA GLN A 49 12.67 13.31 -10.68
C GLN A 49 11.85 12.64 -11.78
N ILE A 50 10.55 12.53 -11.55
CA ILE A 50 9.56 12.05 -12.51
C ILE A 50 8.48 13.12 -12.61
N GLN A 51 8.14 13.51 -13.82
CA GLN A 51 7.11 14.50 -14.13
C GLN A 51 6.14 13.92 -15.14
N ALA A 52 4.87 14.27 -15.02
CA ALA A 52 3.85 13.95 -16.01
C ALA A 52 2.82 15.06 -16.09
N THR A 53 2.37 15.32 -17.31
CA THR A 53 1.22 16.17 -17.59
C THR A 53 0.04 15.27 -17.93
N LEU A 54 -1.07 15.44 -17.20
CA LEU A 54 -2.31 14.71 -17.41
C LEU A 54 -3.35 15.64 -18.02
N ASN A 55 -4.20 15.10 -18.89
CA ASN A 55 -5.42 15.78 -19.30
C ASN A 55 -6.61 15.03 -18.67
N LYS A 56 -7.30 15.70 -17.75
CA LYS A 56 -8.47 15.14 -17.04
C LYS A 56 -9.61 16.14 -17.13
N ASN A 57 -10.73 15.75 -17.72
CA ASN A 57 -11.90 16.60 -17.91
C ASN A 57 -11.57 17.95 -18.58
N ASN A 58 -10.73 17.95 -19.62
CA ASN A 58 -10.21 19.13 -20.31
C ASN A 58 -9.39 20.10 -19.43
N GLN A 59 -8.89 19.63 -18.29
CA GLN A 59 -7.95 20.36 -17.45
C GLN A 59 -6.59 19.68 -17.47
N GLU A 60 -5.55 20.49 -17.62
CA GLU A 60 -4.18 20.05 -17.51
C GLU A 60 -3.78 19.97 -16.03
N ILE A 61 -3.24 18.82 -15.62
CA ILE A 61 -2.73 18.59 -14.27
C ILE A 61 -1.27 18.18 -14.38
N PHE A 62 -0.38 18.94 -13.77
CA PHE A 62 1.04 18.63 -13.70
C PHE A 62 1.35 17.87 -12.41
N LEU A 63 1.83 16.64 -12.53
CA LEU A 63 2.29 15.81 -11.42
C LEU A 63 3.81 15.72 -11.41
N GLN A 64 4.40 15.79 -10.21
CA GLN A 64 5.83 15.58 -10.04
C GLN A 64 6.13 14.82 -8.75
N ILE A 65 7.08 13.89 -8.85
CA ILE A 65 7.72 13.24 -7.71
C ILE A 65 9.23 13.52 -7.82
N THR A 66 9.81 14.10 -6.78
CA THR A 66 11.25 14.30 -6.65
C THR A 66 11.75 13.50 -5.45
N ILE A 67 12.81 12.71 -5.61
CA ILE A 67 13.46 11.96 -4.53
C ILE A 67 14.87 12.51 -4.39
N ASN A 68 15.13 13.20 -3.29
CA ASN A 68 16.46 13.69 -2.96
C ASN A 68 17.17 12.67 -2.08
N VAL A 69 18.41 12.33 -2.41
CA VAL A 69 19.27 11.45 -1.63
C VAL A 69 20.50 12.23 -1.17
N SER A 70 20.76 12.18 0.13
CA SER A 70 21.93 12.79 0.75
C SER A 70 22.76 11.74 1.47
N ASN A 71 24.08 11.84 1.31
CA ASN A 71 25.04 11.03 2.05
C ASN A 71 25.59 11.88 3.21
N SER A 72 25.33 11.45 4.44
CA SER A 72 25.94 12.08 5.62
C SER A 72 27.08 11.20 6.13
N ARG A 73 28.26 11.81 6.28
CA ARG A 73 29.35 11.27 7.10
C ARG A 73 29.13 11.77 8.51
N ILE A 74 28.61 10.92 9.39
CA ILE A 74 28.53 11.22 10.82
C ILE A 74 29.81 10.65 11.45
N ASN A 75 30.43 11.43 12.34
CA ASN A 75 31.67 11.11 13.08
C ASN A 75 31.81 9.61 13.35
N ASP A 76 32.85 9.03 12.77
CA ASP A 76 33.32 7.65 12.83
C ASP A 76 32.47 6.54 12.14
N LEU A 77 32.97 6.13 10.97
CA LEU A 77 32.89 4.80 10.34
C LEU A 77 31.57 4.31 9.71
N LYS A 78 30.47 5.09 9.66
CA LYS A 78 29.26 4.69 8.89
C LYS A 78 28.74 5.77 7.96
N ASN A 79 28.80 5.49 6.65
CA ASN A 79 28.05 6.26 5.65
C ASN A 79 26.55 6.05 5.86
N ARG A 80 25.83 7.11 6.24
CA ARG A 80 24.37 7.07 6.34
C ARG A 80 23.77 7.79 5.13
N THR A 81 23.21 7.02 4.21
CA THR A 81 22.43 7.53 3.08
C THR A 81 20.98 7.70 3.50
N THR A 82 20.45 8.92 3.36
CA THR A 82 19.04 9.23 3.62
C THR A 82 18.35 9.70 2.35
N SER A 83 17.07 9.36 2.18
CA SER A 83 16.25 9.82 1.07
C SER A 83 15.04 10.60 1.57
N LYS A 84 14.64 11.62 0.81
CA LYS A 84 13.43 12.42 1.06
C LYS A 84 12.64 12.58 -0.24
N LYS A 85 11.43 12.02 -0.26
CA LYS A 85 10.46 12.20 -1.34
C LYS A 85 9.64 13.48 -1.15
N HIS A 86 9.54 14.23 -2.24
CA HIS A 86 8.69 15.40 -2.41
C HIS A 86 7.70 15.13 -3.55
N ILE A 87 6.46 15.54 -3.35
CA ILE A 87 5.37 15.39 -4.31
C ILE A 87 4.81 16.78 -4.55
N SER A 88 4.56 17.13 -5.82
CA SER A 88 3.83 18.35 -6.17
C SER A 88 2.78 18.10 -7.24
N ILE A 89 1.70 18.87 -7.14
CA ILE A 89 0.61 18.94 -8.11
C ILE A 89 0.49 20.40 -8.53
N ASN A 90 0.57 20.69 -9.82
CA ASN A 90 0.60 22.05 -10.37
C ASN A 90 1.65 22.92 -9.65
N HIS A 91 2.85 22.35 -9.47
CA HIS A 91 4.00 22.97 -8.78
C HIS A 91 3.81 23.28 -7.29
N ILE A 92 2.66 22.95 -6.70
CA ILE A 92 2.39 23.12 -5.27
C ILE A 92 2.73 21.82 -4.53
N GLN A 93 3.48 21.92 -3.42
CA GLN A 93 3.80 20.74 -2.61
C GLN A 93 2.52 20.12 -2.03
N LYS A 94 2.40 18.80 -2.19
CA LYS A 94 1.23 18.01 -1.79
C LYS A 94 1.63 16.75 -1.04
N SER A 95 0.66 16.18 -0.35
CA SER A 95 0.83 14.90 0.33
C SER A 95 0.71 13.73 -0.65
N ILE A 96 1.15 12.55 -0.21
CA ILE A 96 0.90 11.30 -0.93
C ILE A 96 -0.62 11.06 -1.13
N THR A 97 -1.44 11.46 -0.17
CA THR A 97 -2.90 11.32 -0.19
C THR A 97 -3.56 12.16 -1.26
N ASP A 98 -2.96 13.29 -1.61
CA ASP A 98 -3.41 14.13 -2.72
C ASP A 98 -2.99 13.56 -4.07
N LEU A 99 -1.89 12.79 -4.14
CA LEU A 99 -1.39 12.17 -5.37
C LEU A 99 -2.23 10.97 -5.81
N ILE A 100 -2.55 10.07 -4.88
CA ILE A 100 -3.28 8.83 -5.17
C ILE A 100 -4.65 9.16 -5.77
N GLY A 101 -4.97 8.53 -6.91
CA GLY A 101 -6.24 8.71 -7.64
C GLY A 101 -6.20 9.78 -8.75
N ASN A 102 -5.08 10.50 -8.93
CA ASN A 102 -4.91 11.34 -10.12
C ASN A 102 -4.61 10.51 -11.37
N VAL A 103 -3.80 9.46 -11.23
CA VAL A 103 -3.51 8.49 -12.28
C VAL A 103 -3.95 7.11 -11.80
N ASN A 104 -4.91 6.51 -12.50
CA ASN A 104 -5.30 5.13 -12.27
C ASN A 104 -4.57 4.25 -13.27
N ALA A 105 -3.76 3.33 -12.78
CA ALA A 105 -2.97 2.43 -13.60
C ALA A 105 -3.01 1.00 -13.06
N VAL A 106 -2.92 0.04 -13.98
CA VAL A 106 -2.70 -1.38 -13.68
C VAL A 106 -1.41 -1.77 -14.36
N LEU A 107 -0.44 -2.26 -13.59
CA LEU A 107 0.84 -2.73 -14.09
C LEU A 107 0.87 -4.25 -14.03
N PHE A 108 0.88 -4.89 -15.20
CA PHE A 108 1.01 -6.34 -15.33
C PHE A 108 2.49 -6.74 -15.32
N THR A 109 2.85 -7.69 -14.46
CA THR A 109 4.24 -8.17 -14.29
C THR A 109 4.29 -9.67 -14.04
N ILE A 110 5.47 -10.27 -14.20
CA ILE A 110 5.69 -11.69 -13.85
C ILE A 110 5.40 -11.95 -12.35
N ASN A 111 5.63 -10.94 -11.50
CA ASN A 111 5.38 -11.05 -10.06
C ASN A 111 3.89 -11.16 -9.71
N ASP A 112 2.98 -10.96 -10.67
CA ASP A 112 1.53 -11.06 -10.43
C ASP A 112 1.09 -12.50 -10.15
N LEU A 113 1.90 -13.50 -10.52
CA LEU A 113 1.68 -14.90 -10.11
C LEU A 113 1.61 -15.04 -8.58
N ASN A 114 2.33 -14.20 -7.83
CA ASN A 114 2.29 -14.17 -6.37
C ASN A 114 0.91 -13.83 -5.79
N ILE A 115 -0.02 -13.31 -6.60
CA ILE A 115 -1.41 -13.12 -6.18
C ILE A 115 -2.07 -14.50 -5.99
N ILE A 116 -1.74 -15.46 -6.85
CA ILE A 116 -2.28 -16.82 -6.87
C ILE A 116 -1.56 -17.72 -5.87
N ASP A 117 -0.26 -17.93 -6.04
CA ASP A 117 0.53 -18.91 -5.27
C ASP A 117 1.34 -18.29 -4.11
N GLY A 118 1.34 -16.96 -4.00
CA GLY A 118 2.12 -16.25 -3.01
C GLY A 118 1.43 -16.09 -1.64
N SER A 119 2.04 -15.27 -0.79
CA SER A 119 1.59 -15.04 0.58
C SER A 119 0.32 -14.19 0.67
N HIS A 120 -0.37 -14.28 1.82
CA HIS A 120 -1.51 -13.42 2.15
C HIS A 120 -1.15 -11.91 2.17
N ILE A 121 0.14 -11.58 2.37
CA ILE A 121 0.63 -10.19 2.33
C ILE A 121 0.54 -9.64 0.90
N SER A 122 0.93 -10.43 -0.10
CA SER A 122 0.89 -10.04 -1.52
C SER A 122 -0.54 -9.77 -1.98
N ARG A 123 -1.48 -10.68 -1.69
CA ARG A 123 -2.91 -10.49 -1.99
C ARG A 123 -3.51 -9.26 -1.33
N ARG A 124 -3.21 -9.03 -0.04
CA ARG A 124 -3.68 -7.85 0.70
C ARG A 124 -3.13 -6.56 0.12
N LYS A 125 -1.83 -6.52 -0.20
CA LYS A 125 -1.18 -5.37 -0.84
C LYS A 125 -1.80 -5.07 -2.21
N TYR A 126 -2.06 -6.09 -3.02
CA TYR A 126 -2.72 -5.95 -4.31
C TYR A 126 -4.10 -5.31 -4.16
N LEU A 127 -4.95 -5.89 -3.29
CA LEU A 127 -6.30 -5.38 -3.04
C LEU A 127 -6.27 -3.95 -2.50
N ASP A 128 -5.38 -3.64 -1.54
CA ASP A 128 -5.25 -2.31 -0.97
C ASP A 128 -4.84 -1.26 -2.01
N ILE A 129 -3.90 -1.59 -2.90
CA ILE A 129 -3.49 -0.69 -3.98
C ILE A 129 -4.66 -0.42 -4.93
N LEU A 130 -5.37 -1.48 -5.35
CA LEU A 130 -6.49 -1.37 -6.27
C LEU A 130 -7.60 -0.47 -5.70
N ILE A 131 -7.99 -0.70 -4.43
CA ILE A 131 -9.03 0.10 -3.78
C ILE A 131 -8.56 1.54 -3.59
N SER A 132 -7.32 1.75 -3.13
CA SER A 132 -6.79 3.08 -2.81
C SER A 132 -6.74 4.02 -4.02
N GLN A 133 -6.48 3.50 -5.22
CA GLN A 133 -6.49 4.31 -6.44
C GLN A 133 -7.88 4.87 -6.78
N THR A 134 -8.95 4.21 -6.34
CA THR A 134 -10.34 4.60 -6.69
C THR A 134 -11.11 5.21 -5.52
N ASN A 135 -10.67 4.99 -4.28
CA ASN A 135 -11.35 5.47 -3.09
C ASN A 135 -10.37 6.13 -2.10
N GLN A 136 -10.43 7.46 -2.01
CA GLN A 136 -9.53 8.26 -1.16
C GLN A 136 -9.81 8.06 0.33
N ASP A 137 -11.07 7.84 0.72
CA ASP A 137 -11.44 7.63 2.13
C ASP A 137 -10.91 6.29 2.65
N TYR A 138 -10.94 5.25 1.82
CA TYR A 138 -10.29 3.98 2.09
C TYR A 138 -8.78 4.17 2.26
N PHE A 139 -8.12 4.90 1.36
CA PHE A 139 -6.69 5.14 1.46
C PHE A 139 -6.32 5.88 2.76
N LYS A 140 -7.04 6.95 3.09
CA LYS A 140 -6.87 7.70 4.35
C LYS A 140 -7.08 6.81 5.57
N THR A 141 -8.14 5.99 5.55
CA THR A 141 -8.46 5.05 6.62
C THR A 141 -7.38 3.99 6.79
N LEU A 142 -6.88 3.43 5.69
CA LEU A 142 -5.79 2.47 5.69
C LEU A 142 -4.48 3.07 6.22
N GLN A 143 -4.15 4.31 5.86
CA GLN A 143 -3.00 5.02 6.43
C GLN A 143 -3.13 5.21 7.95
N LYS A 144 -4.30 5.68 8.41
CA LYS A 144 -4.57 5.86 9.84
C LYS A 144 -4.51 4.53 10.60
N TYR A 145 -5.09 3.47 10.04
CA TYR A 145 -5.03 2.12 10.60
C TYR A 145 -3.57 1.65 10.78
N ASN A 146 -2.75 1.75 9.74
CA ASN A 146 -1.33 1.36 9.80
C ASN A 146 -0.53 2.18 10.82
N TYR A 147 -0.81 3.49 10.92
CA TYR A 147 -0.20 4.35 11.93
C TYR A 147 -0.57 3.89 13.36
N ILE A 148 -1.83 3.60 13.62
CA ILE A 148 -2.30 3.12 14.92
C ILE A 148 -1.69 1.76 15.26
N VAL A 149 -1.69 0.80 14.32
CA VAL A 149 -1.05 -0.51 14.53
C VAL A 149 0.42 -0.34 14.93
N SER A 150 1.16 0.51 14.21
CA SER A 150 2.56 0.80 14.53
C SER A 150 2.74 1.40 15.93
N ASN A 151 1.92 2.37 16.33
CA ASN A 151 2.03 2.99 17.66
C ASN A 151 1.60 2.03 18.77
N ARG A 152 0.53 1.26 18.59
CA ARG A 152 0.12 0.21 19.52
C ARG A 152 1.24 -0.80 19.72
N ASN A 153 1.88 -1.25 18.64
CA ASN A 153 3.01 -2.18 18.73
C ASN A 153 4.22 -1.60 19.49
N LYS A 154 4.49 -0.29 19.38
CA LYS A 154 5.51 0.39 20.18
C LYS A 154 5.13 0.43 21.66
N ILE A 155 3.87 0.70 21.98
CA ILE A 155 3.37 0.74 23.36
C ILE A 155 3.43 -0.66 23.99
N LEU A 156 3.01 -1.71 23.27
CA LEU A 156 3.13 -3.08 23.74
C LEU A 156 4.58 -3.44 24.09
N LYS A 157 5.55 -3.06 23.25
CA LYS A 157 6.98 -3.25 23.56
C LYS A 157 7.41 -2.50 24.83
N LYS A 158 6.92 -1.27 25.04
CA LYS A 158 7.21 -0.50 26.27
C LYS A 158 6.60 -1.13 27.52
N ILE A 159 5.38 -1.65 27.42
CA ILE A 159 4.68 -2.32 28.52
C ILE A 159 5.44 -3.59 28.91
N ARG A 160 5.87 -4.40 27.94
CA ARG A 160 6.70 -5.60 28.19
C ARG A 160 8.01 -5.29 28.88
N ASN A 161 8.58 -4.10 28.62
CA ASN A 161 9.77 -3.59 29.29
C ASN A 161 9.46 -2.81 30.59
N SER A 162 8.23 -2.92 31.13
CA SER A 162 7.76 -2.28 32.38
C SER A 162 7.87 -0.75 32.43
N SER A 163 7.85 -0.10 31.27
CA SER A 163 8.11 1.36 31.15
C SER A 163 6.85 2.21 30.94
N THR A 164 5.66 1.62 30.85
CA THR A 164 4.39 2.33 30.59
C THR A 164 3.18 1.52 31.09
N SER A 165 2.07 2.21 31.40
CA SER A 165 0.79 1.63 31.82
C SER A 165 -0.07 1.17 30.62
N THR A 166 -0.96 0.19 30.84
CA THR A 166 -1.91 -0.33 29.85
C THR A 166 -3.05 0.63 29.48
N ARG A 167 -3.21 1.76 30.19
CA ARG A 167 -4.33 2.70 29.99
C ARG A 167 -4.44 3.21 28.55
N GLU A 168 -3.31 3.50 27.89
CA GLU A 168 -3.28 3.98 26.50
C GLU A 168 -3.74 2.90 25.49
N LEU A 169 -3.59 1.61 25.79
CA LEU A 169 -3.98 0.53 24.86
C LEU A 169 -5.48 0.54 24.56
N SER A 170 -6.30 0.89 25.56
CA SER A 170 -7.76 0.92 25.41
C SER A 170 -8.20 1.92 24.33
N PHE A 171 -7.56 3.09 24.27
CA PHE A 171 -7.83 4.10 23.26
C PHE A 171 -7.46 3.59 21.86
N TRP A 172 -6.25 3.05 21.69
CA TRP A 172 -5.80 2.52 20.39
C TRP A 172 -6.62 1.32 19.94
N ASN A 173 -7.03 0.45 20.86
CA ASN A 173 -7.88 -0.70 20.55
C ASN A 173 -9.24 -0.25 19.99
N LYS A 174 -9.87 0.77 20.58
CA LYS A 174 -11.14 1.33 20.06
C LYS A 174 -10.97 1.87 18.64
N GLU A 175 -9.92 2.65 18.39
CA GLU A 175 -9.64 3.17 17.04
C GLU A 175 -9.32 2.05 16.03
N LEU A 176 -8.61 1.00 16.45
CA LEU A 176 -8.33 -0.16 15.59
C LEU A 176 -9.58 -0.93 15.21
N VAL A 177 -10.50 -1.10 16.15
CA VAL A 177 -11.80 -1.74 15.89
C VAL A 177 -12.54 -0.94 14.83
N LEU A 178 -12.74 0.36 15.04
CA LEU A 178 -13.49 1.21 14.12
C LEU A 178 -12.90 1.20 12.70
N LEU A 179 -11.59 1.45 12.57
CA LEU A 179 -10.95 1.51 11.26
C LEU A 179 -10.83 0.11 10.62
N GLY A 180 -10.57 -0.91 11.44
CA GLY A 180 -10.47 -2.30 10.98
C GLY A 180 -11.80 -2.84 10.46
N THR A 181 -12.91 -2.46 11.08
CA THR A 181 -14.27 -2.78 10.63
C THR A 181 -14.53 -2.19 9.25
N PHE A 182 -14.30 -0.88 9.09
CA PHE A 182 -14.47 -0.19 7.82
C PHE A 182 -13.65 -0.86 6.70
N ILE A 183 -12.35 -1.08 6.92
CA ILE A 183 -11.44 -1.69 5.93
C ILE A 183 -11.91 -3.10 5.57
N THR A 184 -12.30 -3.89 6.57
CA THR A 184 -12.73 -5.28 6.35
C THR A 184 -14.00 -5.34 5.52
N LYS A 185 -15.01 -4.54 5.87
CA LYS A 185 -16.26 -4.48 5.11
C LYS A 185 -16.02 -4.05 3.66
N PHE A 186 -15.23 -2.99 3.47
CA PHE A 186 -14.94 -2.47 2.13
C PHE A 186 -14.20 -3.50 1.26
N ARG A 187 -13.25 -4.24 1.84
CA ARG A 187 -12.54 -5.31 1.12
C ARG A 187 -13.46 -6.45 0.71
N ILE A 188 -14.39 -6.87 1.58
CA ILE A 188 -15.39 -7.90 1.26
C ILE A 188 -16.23 -7.44 0.07
N ASP A 189 -16.77 -6.23 0.12
CA ASP A 189 -17.64 -5.69 -0.94
C ASP A 189 -16.92 -5.58 -2.28
N VAL A 190 -15.64 -5.19 -2.26
CA VAL A 190 -14.82 -5.12 -3.48
C VAL A 190 -14.52 -6.52 -4.01
N LEU A 191 -14.22 -7.50 -3.15
CA LEU A 191 -13.97 -8.87 -3.58
C LEU A 191 -15.20 -9.53 -4.20
N GLU A 192 -16.40 -9.25 -3.69
CA GLU A 192 -17.65 -9.71 -4.29
C GLU A 192 -17.80 -9.15 -5.72
N LYS A 193 -17.58 -7.85 -5.91
CA LYS A 193 -17.60 -7.22 -7.24
C LYS A 193 -16.55 -7.81 -8.17
N ILE A 194 -15.32 -8.01 -7.70
CA ILE A 194 -14.25 -8.65 -8.47
C ILE A 194 -14.66 -10.07 -8.89
N THR A 195 -15.26 -10.85 -7.99
CA THR A 195 -15.71 -12.21 -8.27
C THR A 195 -16.82 -12.25 -9.33
N GLN A 196 -17.74 -11.28 -9.30
CA GLN A 196 -18.78 -11.14 -10.33
C GLN A 196 -18.20 -10.89 -11.73
N HIS A 197 -17.14 -10.08 -11.83
CA HIS A 197 -16.46 -9.81 -13.10
C HIS A 197 -15.51 -10.94 -13.54
N LEU A 198 -14.90 -11.66 -12.60
CA LEU A 198 -13.97 -12.75 -12.89
C LEU A 198 -14.66 -13.98 -13.48
N ASN A 199 -15.85 -14.34 -13.01
CA ASN A 199 -16.52 -15.57 -13.43
C ASN A 199 -16.79 -15.65 -14.95
N PRO A 200 -17.32 -14.59 -15.61
CA PRO A 200 -17.45 -14.58 -17.07
C PRO A 200 -16.12 -14.76 -17.80
N ILE A 201 -15.05 -14.12 -17.30
CA ILE A 201 -13.71 -14.20 -17.89
C ILE A 201 -13.14 -15.61 -17.73
N GLN A 202 -13.25 -16.22 -16.54
CA GLN A 202 -12.78 -17.59 -16.31
C GLN A 202 -13.51 -18.59 -17.19
N LYS A 203 -14.82 -18.46 -17.35
CA LYS A 203 -15.59 -19.31 -18.27
C LYS A 203 -15.14 -19.14 -19.71
N MET A 204 -14.87 -17.92 -20.15
CA MET A 204 -14.34 -17.67 -21.50
C MET A 204 -12.98 -18.34 -21.72
N LEU A 205 -12.06 -18.24 -20.75
CA LEU A 205 -10.70 -18.80 -20.86
C LEU A 205 -10.66 -20.33 -20.72
N SER A 206 -11.56 -20.90 -19.93
CA SER A 206 -11.63 -22.35 -19.66
C SER A 206 -12.61 -23.10 -20.56
N ASN A 207 -13.18 -22.46 -21.59
CA ASN A 207 -14.28 -23.03 -22.39
C ASN A 207 -15.46 -23.54 -21.52
N SER A 208 -15.82 -22.76 -20.50
CA SER A 208 -16.89 -23.02 -19.53
C SER A 208 -16.69 -24.23 -18.62
N LEU A 209 -15.46 -24.75 -18.51
CA LEU A 209 -15.15 -25.91 -17.67
C LEU A 209 -14.91 -25.54 -16.20
N GLU A 210 -14.54 -24.29 -15.91
CA GLU A 210 -14.14 -23.86 -14.58
C GLU A 210 -14.90 -22.62 -14.09
N ASN A 211 -15.17 -22.59 -12.79
CA ASN A 211 -15.68 -21.41 -12.08
C ASN A 211 -14.64 -20.95 -11.06
N ILE A 212 -14.63 -19.65 -10.76
CA ILE A 212 -13.72 -19.07 -9.77
C ILE A 212 -14.51 -18.38 -8.66
N ALA A 213 -14.11 -18.64 -7.42
CA ALA A 213 -14.67 -18.01 -6.24
C ALA A 213 -13.54 -17.43 -5.39
N LEU A 214 -13.68 -16.17 -4.98
CA LEU A 214 -12.78 -15.54 -4.03
C LEU A 214 -13.47 -15.47 -2.67
N LYS A 215 -12.83 -16.05 -1.64
CA LYS A 215 -13.32 -15.97 -0.25
C LYS A 215 -12.40 -15.07 0.56
N TYR A 216 -12.97 -14.09 1.25
CA TYR A 216 -12.22 -13.29 2.21
C TYR A 216 -12.06 -14.07 3.53
N VAL A 217 -10.82 -14.30 3.94
CA VAL A 217 -10.48 -15.01 5.18
C VAL A 217 -9.89 -14.02 6.18
N THR A 218 -10.53 -13.88 7.33
CA THR A 218 -10.10 -13.03 8.44
C THR A 218 -9.04 -13.72 9.31
N SER A 219 -8.30 -12.93 10.07
CA SER A 219 -7.31 -13.42 11.05
C SER A 219 -7.93 -13.79 12.41
N TYR A 220 -9.25 -13.87 12.46
CA TYR A 220 -10.08 -14.14 13.63
C TYR A 220 -11.26 -15.02 13.19
N GLU A 221 -12.17 -15.33 14.11
CA GLU A 221 -13.30 -16.24 13.86
C GLU A 221 -14.10 -15.89 12.59
N GLN A 222 -14.76 -16.90 12.04
CA GLN A 222 -15.67 -16.71 10.90
C GLN A 222 -16.75 -15.71 11.28
N ILE A 223 -16.93 -14.71 10.42
CA ILE A 223 -17.94 -13.66 10.61
C ILE A 223 -19.20 -14.09 9.88
N GLU A 224 -20.25 -14.38 10.64
CA GLU A 224 -21.60 -14.60 10.09
C GLU A 224 -22.63 -13.86 10.95
N PRO A 225 -23.48 -12.99 10.37
CA PRO A 225 -23.48 -12.52 8.97
C PRO A 225 -22.33 -11.53 8.66
N LEU A 226 -21.97 -11.36 7.38
CA LEU A 226 -20.94 -10.41 6.91
C LEU A 226 -21.43 -8.94 6.92
N ASN A 227 -21.84 -8.46 8.09
CA ASN A 227 -22.24 -7.07 8.31
C ASN A 227 -21.28 -6.34 9.26
N GLU A 228 -21.40 -5.02 9.31
CA GLU A 228 -20.52 -4.15 10.07
C GLU A 228 -20.46 -4.52 11.57
N GLN A 229 -21.61 -4.77 12.18
CA GLN A 229 -21.71 -5.13 13.61
C GLN A 229 -21.00 -6.45 13.93
N SER A 230 -21.13 -7.46 13.06
CA SER A 230 -20.51 -8.77 13.28
C SER A 230 -19.01 -8.71 13.07
N ILE A 231 -18.55 -7.95 12.07
CA ILE A 231 -17.13 -7.66 11.85
C ILE A 231 -16.55 -6.95 13.09
N GLU A 232 -17.24 -5.92 13.59
CA GLU A 232 -16.78 -5.14 14.75
C GLU A 232 -16.62 -6.02 15.99
N LYS A 233 -17.64 -6.81 16.33
CA LYS A 233 -17.60 -7.75 17.45
C LYS A 233 -16.46 -8.76 17.32
N ALA A 234 -16.25 -9.30 16.12
CA ALA A 234 -15.20 -10.27 15.87
C ALA A 234 -13.79 -9.65 16.04
N ILE A 235 -13.58 -8.41 15.60
CA ILE A 235 -12.32 -7.69 15.82
C ILE A 235 -12.12 -7.38 17.31
N GLN A 236 -13.16 -6.91 18.01
CA GLN A 236 -13.10 -6.62 19.45
C GLN A 236 -12.69 -7.87 20.25
N LYS A 237 -13.36 -9.00 19.98
CA LYS A 237 -13.04 -10.29 20.61
C LYS A 237 -11.60 -10.71 20.33
N ALA A 238 -11.18 -10.66 19.07
CA ALA A 238 -9.81 -11.04 18.69
C ALA A 238 -8.72 -10.20 19.36
N ILE A 239 -8.96 -8.90 19.56
CA ILE A 239 -8.04 -8.01 20.28
C ILE A 239 -8.00 -8.40 21.77
N SER A 240 -9.17 -8.62 22.38
CA SER A 240 -9.28 -9.02 23.79
C SER A 240 -8.53 -10.33 24.07
N ASP A 241 -8.75 -11.35 23.23
CA ASP A 241 -8.16 -12.68 23.38
C ASP A 241 -6.62 -12.65 23.28
N LYS A 242 -6.08 -11.78 22.41
CA LYS A 242 -4.64 -11.66 22.21
C LYS A 242 -3.95 -10.76 23.22
N GLN A 243 -4.65 -9.78 23.78
CA GLN A 243 -4.05 -8.75 24.63
C GLN A 243 -3.26 -9.34 25.82
N ASN A 244 -3.78 -10.38 26.47
CA ASN A 244 -3.09 -11.01 27.61
C ASN A 244 -1.79 -11.72 27.23
N ASN A 245 -1.68 -12.21 25.99
CA ASN A 245 -0.47 -12.82 25.47
C ASN A 245 0.53 -11.77 24.95
N GLU A 246 0.03 -10.64 24.45
CA GLU A 246 0.86 -9.56 23.90
C GLU A 246 1.55 -8.69 24.97
N ILE A 247 1.03 -8.71 26.21
CA ILE A 247 1.56 -7.93 27.36
C ILE A 247 2.63 -8.72 28.16
N LYS A 248 2.71 -10.04 28.00
CA LYS A 248 3.76 -10.90 28.59
C LYS A 248 5.06 -10.83 27.79
#